data_AF-A0AAE4JWJ3-F1
#
_entry.id   AF-A0AAE4JWJ3-F1
#
_cell.length_a   1.000
_cell.length_b   1.000
_cell.length_c   1.000
_cell.angle_alpha   90.00
_cell.angle_beta   90.00
_cell.angle_gamma   90.00
#
_symmetry.space_group_name_H-M   'P 1'
#
loop_
_entity.id
_entity.type
_entity.pdbx_description
1 polymer ?
#
loop_
_entity_poly.entity_id
_entity_poly.type
_entity_poly.pdbx_seq_one_letter_code
_entity_poly.pdbx_strand_id
1 'polypeptide(L)'
;MSQATTICFFPDEVMITAKVGDSWLEVARQAGIEIPTGCLQGSCGACTVEIEELGEVRTCISAIPPGQAQYTVYLFRDPTW
;
A
#
# COMPACT_ATOMS: atom_id res chain seq x y z
N MET A 1 -18.79 -2.61 11.23
CA MET A 1 -18.82 -3.47 10.04
C MET A 1 -17.58 -3.14 9.23
N SER A 2 -16.63 -4.05 9.10
CA SER A 2 -15.40 -3.80 8.34
C SER A 2 -15.72 -3.89 6.84
N GLN A 3 -15.59 -2.78 6.11
CA GLN A 3 -15.81 -2.75 4.66
C GLN A 3 -14.63 -3.42 3.95
N ALA A 4 -14.90 -4.33 3.01
CA ALA A 4 -13.88 -4.92 2.16
C ALA A 4 -13.62 -4.00 0.96
N THR A 5 -12.35 -3.93 0.55
CA THR A 5 -11.88 -3.16 -0.63
C THR A 5 -10.83 -3.99 -1.38
N THR A 6 -10.69 -3.74 -2.68
CA THR A 6 -9.71 -4.43 -3.52
C THR A 6 -8.48 -3.56 -3.72
N ILE A 7 -7.29 -4.10 -3.48
CA ILE A 7 -6.03 -3.38 -3.69
C ILE A 7 -5.36 -3.98 -4.93
N CYS A 8 -5.03 -3.13 -5.91
CA CYS A 8 -4.27 -3.51 -7.09
C CYS A 8 -2.87 -2.89 -7.02
N PHE A 9 -1.82 -3.71 -7.07
CA PHE A 9 -0.43 -3.26 -7.05
C PHE A 9 0.15 -3.22 -8.47
N PHE A 10 0.52 -2.03 -8.93
CA PHE A 10 1.17 -1.78 -10.22
C PHE A 10 2.69 -1.64 -10.04
N PRO A 11 3.55 -2.10 -10.97
CA PRO A 11 3.22 -2.65 -12.30
C PRO A 11 2.98 -4.17 -12.36
N ASP A 12 2.97 -4.86 -11.22
CA ASP A 12 2.86 -6.33 -11.21
C ASP A 12 1.44 -6.86 -11.46
N GLU A 13 0.44 -5.96 -11.50
CA GLU A 13 -0.98 -6.27 -11.67
C GLU A 13 -1.52 -7.27 -10.64
N VAL A 14 -0.93 -7.32 -9.44
CA VAL A 14 -1.35 -8.20 -8.36
C VAL A 14 -2.53 -7.59 -7.62
N MET A 15 -3.62 -8.35 -7.48
CA MET A 15 -4.81 -7.92 -6.76
C MET A 15 -5.02 -8.74 -5.48
N ILE A 16 -5.42 -8.06 -4.41
CA ILE A 16 -5.80 -8.68 -3.13
C ILE A 16 -7.00 -7.97 -2.51
N THR A 17 -7.85 -8.71 -1.80
CA THR A 17 -8.92 -8.11 -0.99
C THR A 17 -8.40 -7.80 0.42
N ALA A 18 -8.64 -6.57 0.87
CA ALA A 18 -8.29 -6.11 2.21
C ALA A 18 -9.50 -5.45 2.89
N LYS A 19 -9.38 -5.14 4.18
CA LYS A 19 -10.41 -4.43 4.94
C LYS A 19 -9.95 -3.02 5.27
N VAL A 20 -10.92 -2.11 5.35
CA VAL A 20 -10.70 -0.79 5.93
C VAL A 20 -10.09 -0.94 7.33
N GLY A 21 -9.00 -0.22 7.58
CA GLY A 21 -8.22 -0.27 8.81
C GLY A 21 -7.05 -1.26 8.79
N ASP A 22 -6.95 -2.16 7.79
CA ASP A 22 -5.79 -3.02 7.64
C ASP A 22 -4.54 -2.19 7.28
N SER A 23 -3.35 -2.67 7.68
CA SER A 23 -2.08 -2.04 7.32
C SER A 23 -1.77 -2.27 5.84
N TRP A 24 -1.43 -1.19 5.12
CA TRP A 24 -0.96 -1.29 3.72
C TRP A 24 0.23 -2.24 3.57
N LEU A 25 1.19 -2.16 4.50
CA LEU A 25 2.40 -2.97 4.47
C LEU A 25 2.11 -4.46 4.62
N GLU A 26 1.21 -4.83 5.54
CA GLU A 26 0.85 -6.23 5.77
C GLU A 26 0.03 -6.79 4.60
N VAL A 27 -0.90 -5.99 4.03
CA VAL A 27 -1.68 -6.38 2.85
C VAL A 27 -0.79 -6.60 1.63
N ALA A 28 0.20 -5.72 1.40
CA ALA A 28 1.19 -5.90 0.33
C ALA A 28 1.98 -7.21 0.52
N ARG A 29 2.46 -7.46 1.73
CA ARG A 29 3.18 -8.70 2.08
C ARG A 29 2.33 -9.95 1.84
N GLN A 30 1.04 -9.92 2.18
CA GLN A 30 0.10 -11.01 1.92
C GLN A 30 -0.15 -11.24 0.43
N ALA A 31 -0.09 -10.18 -0.38
CA ALA A 31 -0.15 -10.25 -1.84
C ALA A 31 1.17 -10.72 -2.48
N GLY A 32 2.23 -10.95 -1.70
CA GLY A 32 3.57 -11.28 -2.22
C GLY A 32 4.33 -10.08 -2.77
N ILE A 33 3.88 -8.85 -2.48
CA ILE A 33 4.54 -7.60 -2.84
C ILE A 33 5.39 -7.12 -1.67
N GLU A 34 6.68 -6.93 -1.90
CA GLU A 34 7.58 -6.34 -0.92
C GLU A 34 7.70 -4.84 -1.15
N ILE A 35 7.29 -4.06 -0.15
CA ILE A 35 7.51 -2.61 -0.11
C ILE A 35 8.76 -2.37 0.75
N PRO A 36 9.78 -1.66 0.25
CA PRO A 36 10.98 -1.38 1.02
C PRO A 36 10.65 -0.71 2.36
N THR A 37 11.30 -1.15 3.43
CA THR A 37 11.13 -0.55 4.76
C THR A 37 12.49 -0.25 5.38
N GLY A 38 12.49 0.67 6.35
CA GLY A 38 13.69 1.03 7.11
C GLY A 38 13.37 1.31 8.56
N CYS A 39 12.70 2.44 8.83
CA CYS A 39 12.45 2.89 10.20
C CYS A 39 11.13 2.40 10.83
N LEU A 40 10.14 1.98 10.03
CA LEU A 40 8.77 1.63 10.46
C LEU A 40 8.01 2.67 11.31
N GLN A 41 8.54 3.89 11.40
CA GLN A 41 7.95 5.03 12.13
C GLN A 41 7.65 6.20 11.18
N GLY A 42 7.73 5.96 9.87
CA GLY A 42 7.45 6.96 8.83
C GLY A 42 8.54 8.02 8.63
N SER A 43 9.67 8.02 9.35
CA SER A 43 10.69 9.08 9.23
C SER A 43 11.63 8.94 8.03
N CYS A 44 11.88 7.72 7.53
CA CYS A 44 12.89 7.45 6.49
C CYS A 44 12.38 7.53 5.05
N GLY A 45 11.06 7.56 4.82
CA GLY A 45 10.49 7.60 3.47
C GLY A 45 10.57 6.30 2.65
N ALA A 46 11.36 5.31 3.06
CA ALA A 46 11.51 4.03 2.34
C ALA A 46 10.18 3.31 2.03
N CYS A 47 9.19 3.42 2.93
CA CYS A 47 7.90 2.75 2.82
C CYS A 47 6.85 3.54 2.00
N THR A 48 7.28 4.55 1.24
CA THR A 48 6.38 5.43 0.50
C THR A 48 5.95 4.76 -0.80
N VAL A 49 4.67 4.90 -1.13
CA VAL A 49 4.07 4.50 -2.42
C VAL A 49 3.11 5.59 -2.86
N GLU A 50 2.76 5.62 -4.14
CA GLU A 50 1.68 6.48 -4.63
C GLU A 50 0.40 5.66 -4.73
N ILE A 51 -0.70 6.17 -4.19
CA ILE A 51 -2.01 5.53 -4.26
C ILE A 51 -2.96 6.48 -4.98
N GLU A 52 -3.66 5.95 -5.97
CA GLU A 52 -4.68 6.70 -6.71
C GLU A 52 -5.69 7.35 -5.73
N GLU A 53 -6.03 8.61 -5.95
CA GLU A 53 -6.87 9.46 -5.08
C GLU A 53 -6.32 9.83 -3.68
N LEU A 54 -5.27 9.15 -3.17
CA LEU A 54 -4.64 9.50 -1.88
C LEU A 54 -3.28 10.18 -2.02
N GLY A 55 -2.61 10.05 -3.17
CA GLY A 55 -1.27 10.55 -3.42
C GLY A 55 -0.19 9.73 -2.73
N GLU A 56 0.91 10.37 -2.32
CA GLU A 56 2.01 9.70 -1.62
C GLU A 56 1.62 9.28 -0.20
N VAL A 57 1.71 7.98 0.08
CA VAL A 57 1.36 7.38 1.37
C VAL A 57 2.54 6.62 1.95
N ARG A 58 2.83 6.85 3.24
CA ARG A 58 3.83 6.09 4.00
C ARG A 58 3.18 4.83 4.58
N THR A 59 3.28 3.72 3.85
CA THR A 59 2.57 2.45 4.16
C THR A 59 2.86 1.89 5.56
N CYS A 60 4.03 2.18 6.12
CA CYS A 60 4.43 1.69 7.43
C CYS A 60 3.71 2.36 8.61
N ILE A 61 3.05 3.50 8.42
CA ILE A 61 2.29 4.22 9.47
C ILE A 61 0.86 4.55 9.05
N SER A 62 0.39 3.98 7.94
CA SER A 62 -0.93 4.25 7.39
C SER A 62 -1.74 2.96 7.28
N ALA A 63 -3.04 3.10 7.45
CA ALA A 63 -4.01 2.04 7.26
C ALA A 63 -4.90 2.35 6.05
N ILE A 64 -5.56 1.33 5.52
CA ILE A 64 -6.50 1.46 4.41
C ILE A 64 -7.70 2.32 4.86
N PRO A 65 -7.94 3.48 4.22
CA PRO A 65 -9.06 4.33 4.58
C PRO A 65 -10.38 3.76 4.04
N PRO A 66 -11.53 4.18 4.61
CA PRO A 66 -12.83 3.91 4.02
C PRO A 66 -13.07 4.77 2.77
N GLY A 67 -14.09 4.41 2.01
CA GLY A 67 -14.69 5.29 0.99
C GLY A 67 -14.47 4.83 -0.45
N GLN A 68 -13.64 3.83 -0.69
CA GLN A 68 -13.46 3.27 -2.03
C GLN A 68 -13.56 1.74 -2.03
N ALA A 69 -14.17 1.21 -3.09
CA ALA A 69 -14.28 -0.23 -3.33
C ALA A 69 -12.97 -0.81 -3.88
N GLN A 70 -12.10 0.04 -4.44
CA GLN A 70 -10.81 -0.35 -4.98
C GLN A 70 -9.79 0.79 -4.82
N TYR A 71 -8.53 0.43 -4.55
CA TYR A 71 -7.38 1.32 -4.59
C TYR A 71 -6.32 0.78 -5.56
N THR A 72 -5.73 1.66 -6.35
CA THR A 72 -4.56 1.35 -7.20
C THR A 72 -3.30 1.88 -6.52
N VAL A 73 -2.33 1.01 -6.28
CA VAL A 73 -1.06 1.33 -5.62
C VAL A 73 0.06 1.24 -6.64
N TYR A 74 0.72 2.36 -6.91
CA TYR A 74 1.91 2.45 -7.74
C TYR A 74 3.15 2.27 -6.88
N LEU A 75 3.86 1.17 -7.11
CA LEU A 75 5.09 0.86 -6.40
C LEU A 75 6.24 1.67 -7.01
N PHE A 76 6.95 2.42 -6.18
CA PHE A 76 8.23 3.02 -6.57
C PHE A 76 9.29 1.92 -6.65
N ARG A 77 9.43 1.34 -7.83
CA ARG A 77 10.57 0.50 -8.20
C ARG A 77 11.49 1.35 -9.04
N ASP A 78 12.31 2.16 -8.40
CA ASP A 78 13.42 2.75 -9.13
C ASP A 78 14.54 1.70 -9.22
N PRO A 79 14.85 1.17 -10.42
CA PRO A 79 15.91 0.18 -10.58
C PRO A 79 17.31 0.81 -10.47
N THR A 80 17.42 2.13 -10.29
CA THR A 80 18.69 2.86 -10.26
C THR A 80 19.18 3.25 -8.87
N TRP A 81 18.47 2.83 -7.81
CA TRP A 81 18.89 3.05 -6.42
C TRP A 81 19.47 1.79 -5.78
#